data_AF-W9VXT7-F1
#
_entry.id   AF-W9VXT7-F1
#
_cell.length_a   1.000
_cell.length_b   1.000
_cell.length_c   1.000
_cell.angle_alpha   90.00
_cell.angle_beta   90.00
_cell.angle_gamma   90.00
#
_symmetry.space_group_name_H-M   'P 1'
#
loop_
_entity.id
_entity.type
_entity.pdbx_description
1 polymer ?
#
loop_
_entity_poly.entity_id
_entity_poly.type
_entity_poly.pdbx_seq_one_letter_code
_entity_poly.pdbx_strand_id
1 'polypeptide(L)'
;MTGSAPTTRDDALAKPEPSHPIDNDKATHGRRIRTAGDRRRWRNSITATRRVSIQPRVGKGEESDAANSASGGLALSPFAKQPIRCPMTSPYDLLWSSQFLWAVGLGLYVLAVLFLTRIPYEAMVARGMEPIRACYYDRKIVHMLAGGVGSLMVPLVFTDPWYPLVAGLLLTLFTNLAHATGLRLYWFQTEENRNDVKFALMWASSVSALWWLLDNPWLAILPSLYMAFGDGITGVVRNALIRKRSKSPIGNVFMLLLCAPMGWYIGGMADPAIPLWGLISAVVATVVERYEFGPIDDNILITVAASAVLLIGTAAGPLV
;
A
#
# COMPACT_ATOMS: atom_id res chain seq x y z
N MET A 1 81.66 33.20 -6.04
CA MET A 1 80.32 33.57 -6.52
C MET A 1 79.66 32.26 -6.99
N THR A 2 79.19 31.48 -6.01
CA THR A 2 77.76 31.14 -5.75
C THR A 2 77.20 30.19 -6.82
N GLY A 3 76.93 28.90 -6.61
CA GLY A 3 76.78 28.10 -5.39
C GLY A 3 75.40 27.41 -5.37
N SER A 4 75.38 26.12 -5.71
CA SER A 4 74.52 25.02 -5.20
C SER A 4 72.98 25.15 -5.15
N ALA A 5 72.29 24.22 -5.83
CA ALA A 5 71.08 23.57 -5.33
C ALA A 5 71.47 22.57 -4.20
N PRO A 6 70.63 22.18 -3.22
CA PRO A 6 69.51 21.25 -3.47
C PRO A 6 68.31 21.22 -2.46
N THR A 7 67.23 20.51 -2.83
CA THR A 7 66.34 19.61 -2.05
C THR A 7 65.69 19.95 -0.68
N THR A 8 64.37 19.68 -0.65
CA THR A 8 63.56 18.94 0.35
C THR A 8 62.93 19.61 1.59
N ARG A 9 61.70 19.11 1.86
CA ARG A 9 61.01 18.80 3.13
C ARG A 9 59.91 19.72 3.66
N ASP A 10 58.74 19.09 3.77
CA ASP A 10 57.89 18.96 4.95
C ASP A 10 57.47 20.24 5.69
N ASP A 11 56.27 20.74 5.35
CA ASP A 11 55.42 21.45 6.31
C ASP A 11 54.14 20.66 6.54
N ALA A 12 54.18 19.89 7.62
CA ALA A 12 53.06 19.23 8.25
C ALA A 12 52.11 20.28 8.85
N LEU A 13 50.95 20.46 8.23
CA LEU A 13 49.81 21.13 8.85
C LEU A 13 49.13 20.17 9.82
N ALA A 14 49.46 20.35 11.10
CA ALA A 14 48.83 19.69 12.22
C ALA A 14 47.49 20.34 12.59
N LYS A 15 46.51 19.46 12.91
CA LYS A 15 45.38 19.55 13.87
C LYS A 15 43.97 19.50 13.27
N PRO A 16 42.96 18.98 14.02
CA PRO A 16 43.01 18.24 15.29
C PRO A 16 42.34 16.85 15.24
N GLU A 17 42.69 16.01 16.22
CA GLU A 17 42.06 14.72 16.51
C GLU A 17 40.56 14.81 16.82
N PRO A 18 39.78 13.76 16.54
CA PRO A 18 38.37 13.67 16.89
C PRO A 18 38.20 13.34 18.38
N SER A 19 37.48 14.21 19.10
CA SER A 19 36.97 13.88 20.43
C SER A 19 35.94 12.75 20.34
N HIS A 20 36.30 11.60 20.92
CA HIS A 20 35.47 10.43 21.14
C HIS A 20 34.35 10.69 22.20
N PRO A 21 33.41 9.75 22.41
CA PRO A 21 31.98 9.99 22.50
C PRO A 21 31.50 10.27 23.92
N ILE A 22 30.41 11.02 24.05
CA ILE A 22 29.64 11.03 25.31
C ILE A 22 28.66 9.87 25.28
N ASP A 23 28.89 8.99 26.23
CA ASP A 23 28.13 7.80 26.61
C ASP A 23 26.72 8.14 27.09
N ASN A 24 25.90 7.10 27.01
CA ASN A 24 24.58 6.94 27.57
C ASN A 24 24.47 7.51 28.98
N ASP A 25 23.30 8.11 29.27
CA ASP A 25 22.77 7.97 30.61
C ASP A 25 21.28 7.60 30.61
N LYS A 26 21.06 6.38 31.10
CA LYS A 26 19.77 5.83 31.50
C LYS A 26 19.40 6.50 32.82
N ALA A 27 18.44 7.40 32.80
CA ALA A 27 17.76 7.83 34.02
C ALA A 27 16.43 7.07 34.18
N THR A 28 16.55 5.82 34.65
CA THR A 28 15.54 5.22 35.53
C THR A 28 15.51 6.00 36.84
N HIS A 29 14.36 6.56 37.25
CA HIS A 29 13.85 6.58 38.63
C HIS A 29 12.52 7.35 38.69
N GLY A 30 11.53 6.80 39.41
CA GLY A 30 10.31 7.54 39.70
C GLY A 30 9.03 6.72 39.88
N ARG A 31 9.11 5.52 40.46
CA ARG A 31 7.94 4.80 40.97
C ARG A 31 7.32 5.65 42.10
N ARG A 32 6.17 6.29 41.87
CA ARG A 32 5.28 6.76 42.94
C ARG A 32 3.98 5.97 42.91
N ILE A 33 3.86 5.09 43.89
CA ILE A 33 2.64 4.47 44.34
C ILE A 33 1.72 5.58 44.86
N ARG A 34 0.52 5.71 44.29
CA ARG A 34 -0.64 6.33 44.95
C ARG A 34 -1.81 5.36 44.90
N THR A 35 -1.94 4.68 46.04
CA THR A 35 -3.16 4.32 46.77
C THR A 35 -4.49 4.27 46.02
N ALA A 36 -5.10 3.09 46.14
CA ALA A 36 -6.48 2.78 45.85
C ALA A 36 -7.47 3.72 46.57
N GLY A 37 -8.48 4.16 45.84
CA GLY A 37 -9.60 4.91 46.42
C GLY A 37 -10.41 5.67 45.38
N ASP A 38 -11.02 4.95 44.42
CA ASP A 38 -12.37 5.31 43.93
C ASP A 38 -12.89 4.26 42.93
N ARG A 39 -13.32 3.13 43.48
CA ARG A 39 -14.23 2.20 42.81
C ARG A 39 -15.58 2.30 43.52
N ARG A 40 -16.42 3.28 43.12
CA ARG A 40 -17.86 3.29 43.38
C ARG A 40 -18.55 4.50 42.73
N ARG A 41 -18.85 4.40 41.44
CA ARG A 41 -20.03 5.02 40.79
C ARG A 41 -20.12 4.48 39.37
N TRP A 42 -21.34 4.33 38.87
CA TRP A 42 -21.71 3.71 37.59
C TRP A 42 -21.96 2.19 37.62
N ARG A 43 -22.82 1.78 38.56
CA ARG A 43 -23.84 0.77 38.33
C ARG A 43 -25.17 1.33 38.82
N ASN A 44 -26.22 1.10 38.03
CA ASN A 44 -27.64 1.36 38.27
C ASN A 44 -28.21 2.67 37.68
N SER A 45 -28.60 2.59 36.41
CA SER A 45 -29.85 3.19 35.92
C SER A 45 -30.37 2.34 34.75
N ILE A 46 -31.31 1.43 35.06
CA ILE A 46 -32.74 1.48 34.70
C ILE A 46 -33.06 0.65 33.45
N THR A 47 -33.51 -0.56 33.76
CA THR A 47 -34.46 -1.40 33.03
C THR A 47 -35.76 -0.65 32.75
N ALA A 48 -36.20 -0.59 31.49
CA ALA A 48 -37.59 -0.32 31.13
C ALA A 48 -37.93 -0.95 29.76
N THR A 49 -38.36 -2.21 29.84
CA THR A 49 -39.43 -2.86 29.09
C THR A 49 -40.10 -2.08 27.95
N ARG A 50 -39.96 -2.58 26.70
CA ARG A 50 -41.08 -2.63 25.75
C ARG A 50 -40.94 -3.82 24.81
N ARG A 51 -41.78 -4.84 25.05
CA ARG A 51 -42.11 -5.90 24.10
C ARG A 51 -42.88 -5.28 22.94
N VAL A 52 -42.45 -5.55 21.71
CA VAL A 52 -43.35 -5.56 20.55
C VAL A 52 -43.29 -6.97 20.00
N SER A 53 -44.37 -7.69 20.28
CA SER A 53 -44.71 -8.99 19.71
C SER A 53 -45.39 -8.74 18.37
N ILE A 54 -44.81 -9.25 17.28
CA ILE A 54 -45.55 -9.48 16.04
C ILE A 54 -45.42 -10.97 15.74
N GLN A 55 -46.59 -11.62 15.76
CA GLN A 55 -46.79 -13.04 15.52
C GLN A 55 -46.47 -13.45 14.08
N PRO A 56 -46.14 -14.74 13.84
CA PRO A 56 -46.01 -15.30 12.51
C PRO A 56 -47.39 -15.61 11.92
N ARG A 57 -47.58 -15.35 10.62
CA ARG A 57 -48.79 -15.76 9.89
C ARG A 57 -48.54 -17.13 9.26
N VAL A 58 -49.12 -18.16 9.87
CA VAL A 58 -49.31 -19.49 9.27
C VAL A 58 -50.66 -19.50 8.56
N GLY A 59 -50.73 -20.08 7.37
CA GLY A 59 -52.00 -20.42 6.74
C GLY A 59 -51.89 -20.91 5.31
N LYS A 60 -51.87 -22.24 5.18
CA LYS A 60 -52.40 -23.09 4.07
C LYS A 60 -51.70 -22.92 2.71
N GLY A 61 -51.12 -23.94 2.08
CA GLY A 61 -51.61 -25.31 1.97
C GLY A 61 -52.33 -25.42 0.64
N GLU A 62 -51.60 -25.76 -0.42
CA GLU A 62 -52.13 -26.44 -1.58
C GLU A 62 -51.02 -27.29 -2.21
N GLU A 63 -51.41 -28.53 -2.41
CA GLU A 63 -50.65 -29.72 -2.77
C GLU A 63 -51.24 -30.16 -4.11
N SER A 64 -50.40 -30.35 -5.12
CA SER A 64 -50.67 -31.30 -6.22
C SER A 64 -49.35 -31.60 -6.95
N ASP A 65 -48.81 -32.80 -6.72
CA ASP A 65 -48.74 -33.89 -7.70
C ASP A 65 -48.52 -33.50 -9.18
N ALA A 66 -47.72 -34.17 -10.00
CA ALA A 66 -46.84 -35.32 -9.86
C ALA A 66 -46.07 -35.48 -11.20
N ALA A 67 -44.94 -36.19 -11.11
CA ALA A 67 -44.42 -37.18 -12.06
C ALA A 67 -44.34 -36.88 -13.58
N ASN A 68 -43.11 -36.81 -14.08
CA ASN A 68 -42.49 -37.72 -15.08
C ASN A 68 -41.22 -37.04 -15.62
N SER A 69 -40.14 -37.68 -16.07
CA SER A 69 -39.78 -39.07 -16.30
C SER A 69 -38.27 -39.04 -16.62
N ALA A 70 -37.54 -40.06 -16.17
CA ALA A 70 -36.12 -40.22 -16.45
C ALA A 70 -35.82 -40.62 -17.90
N SER A 71 -34.74 -40.07 -18.46
CA SER A 71 -33.80 -40.69 -19.40
C SER A 71 -32.69 -39.63 -19.62
N GLY A 72 -31.42 -39.85 -19.26
CA GLY A 72 -30.57 -40.95 -19.66
C GLY A 72 -29.70 -40.45 -20.82
N GLY A 73 -28.50 -39.94 -20.56
CA GLY A 73 -27.53 -39.65 -21.63
C GLY A 73 -26.43 -38.65 -21.31
N LEU A 74 -25.20 -39.16 -21.16
CA LEU A 74 -23.89 -38.50 -21.28
C LEU A 74 -23.54 -37.37 -20.29
N ALA A 75 -22.86 -37.77 -19.21
CA ALA A 75 -21.91 -36.90 -18.51
C ALA A 75 -20.66 -36.70 -19.41
N LEU A 76 -20.61 -35.58 -20.12
CA LEU A 76 -19.38 -35.02 -20.69
C LEU A 76 -18.68 -34.18 -19.62
N SER A 77 -17.36 -34.34 -19.55
CA SER A 77 -16.39 -33.82 -18.57
C SER A 77 -16.56 -32.35 -18.12
N PRO A 78 -16.18 -31.97 -16.88
CA PRO A 78 -16.12 -30.57 -16.45
C PRO A 78 -14.82 -29.84 -16.86
N PHE A 79 -14.09 -30.32 -17.87
CA PHE A 79 -12.84 -29.71 -18.35
C PHE A 79 -12.99 -29.18 -19.78
N ALA A 80 -13.99 -28.36 -20.03
CA ALA A 80 -13.98 -27.48 -21.21
C ALA A 80 -13.13 -26.25 -20.89
N LYS A 81 -11.81 -26.34 -21.15
CA LYS A 81 -10.97 -25.15 -21.33
C LYS A 81 -11.68 -24.24 -22.33
N GLN A 82 -11.89 -22.98 -21.94
CA GLN A 82 -12.38 -21.97 -22.87
C GLN A 82 -11.53 -21.97 -24.15
N PRO A 83 -12.13 -21.74 -25.34
CA PRO A 83 -11.38 -21.70 -26.57
C PRO A 83 -10.31 -20.61 -26.49
N ILE A 84 -9.08 -21.01 -26.78
CA ILE A 84 -7.92 -20.13 -26.94
C ILE A 84 -8.34 -19.02 -27.91
N ARG A 85 -8.43 -17.78 -27.42
CA ARG A 85 -8.67 -16.61 -28.28
C ARG A 85 -7.59 -16.58 -29.36
N CYS A 86 -8.01 -16.28 -30.59
CA CYS A 86 -7.16 -16.25 -31.78
C CYS A 86 -5.83 -15.52 -31.52
N PRO A 87 -4.71 -15.97 -32.13
CA PRO A 87 -3.46 -15.23 -32.08
C PRO A 87 -3.68 -13.83 -32.67
N MET A 88 -3.19 -12.79 -31.98
CA MET A 88 -3.18 -11.41 -32.50
C MET A 88 -2.62 -11.41 -33.92
N THR A 89 -3.47 -11.09 -34.90
CA THR A 89 -3.16 -11.26 -36.32
C THR A 89 -2.37 -10.08 -36.89
N SER A 90 -2.25 -8.99 -36.14
CA SER A 90 -1.51 -7.81 -36.58
C SER A 90 -0.97 -6.98 -35.41
N PRO A 91 0.24 -6.38 -35.50
CA PRO A 91 0.73 -5.43 -34.50
C PRO A 91 -0.18 -4.20 -34.31
N TYR A 92 -1.05 -3.91 -35.29
CA TYR A 92 -2.09 -2.88 -35.15
C TYR A 92 -3.15 -3.27 -34.10
N ASP A 93 -3.45 -4.57 -33.93
CA ASP A 93 -4.47 -5.03 -32.97
C ASP A 93 -4.04 -4.78 -31.51
N LEU A 94 -2.74 -4.76 -31.24
CA LEU A 94 -2.18 -4.45 -29.92
C LEU A 94 -2.30 -2.94 -29.61
N LEU A 95 -1.86 -2.08 -30.53
CA LEU A 95 -1.85 -0.62 -30.36
C LEU A 95 -3.25 -0.03 -30.22
N TRP A 96 -4.26 -0.69 -30.79
CA TRP A 96 -5.65 -0.27 -30.70
C TRP A 96 -6.48 -1.10 -29.71
N SER A 97 -5.83 -1.98 -28.94
CA SER A 97 -6.52 -2.70 -27.87
C SER A 97 -6.97 -1.72 -26.78
N SER A 98 -8.14 -1.97 -26.20
CA SER A 98 -8.67 -1.15 -25.10
C SER A 98 -7.70 -1.10 -23.92
N GLN A 99 -7.03 -2.21 -23.61
CA GLN A 99 -6.03 -2.30 -22.55
C GLN A 99 -4.82 -1.40 -22.82
N PHE A 100 -4.30 -1.39 -24.04
CA PHE A 100 -3.19 -0.49 -24.39
C PHE A 100 -3.58 0.98 -24.25
N LEU A 101 -4.77 1.37 -24.74
CA LEU A 101 -5.27 2.74 -24.58
C LEU A 101 -5.45 3.13 -23.11
N TRP A 102 -5.96 2.21 -22.27
CA TRP A 102 -6.04 2.41 -20.83
C TRP A 102 -4.66 2.54 -20.18
N ALA A 103 -3.67 1.74 -20.59
CA ALA A 103 -2.31 1.84 -20.08
C ALA A 103 -1.67 3.19 -20.42
N VAL A 104 -1.86 3.69 -21.65
CA VAL A 104 -1.41 5.03 -22.05
C VAL A 104 -2.15 6.11 -21.27
N GLY A 105 -3.48 6.03 -21.18
CA GLY A 105 -4.30 7.01 -20.45
C GLY A 105 -3.95 7.10 -18.97
N LEU A 106 -3.80 5.95 -18.30
CA LEU A 106 -3.38 5.88 -16.90
C LEU A 106 -1.93 6.31 -16.71
N GLY A 107 -1.04 6.00 -17.66
CA GLY A 107 0.34 6.49 -17.66
C GLY A 107 0.40 8.02 -17.72
N LEU A 108 -0.38 8.64 -18.62
CA LEU A 108 -0.51 10.10 -18.71
C LEU A 108 -1.12 10.70 -17.44
N TYR A 109 -2.14 10.04 -16.87
CA TYR A 109 -2.72 10.45 -15.58
C TYR A 109 -1.66 10.44 -14.46
N VAL A 110 -0.88 9.35 -14.34
CA VAL A 110 0.18 9.25 -13.35
C VAL A 110 1.23 10.33 -13.56
N LEU A 111 1.70 10.54 -14.79
CA LEU A 111 2.63 11.63 -15.10
C LEU A 111 2.05 12.99 -14.72
N ALA A 112 0.79 13.25 -15.05
CA ALA A 112 0.11 14.48 -14.64
C ALA A 112 0.09 14.64 -13.12
N VAL A 113 -0.22 13.58 -12.35
CA VAL A 113 -0.13 13.60 -10.88
C VAL A 113 1.29 13.95 -10.43
N LEU A 114 2.32 13.32 -10.98
CA LEU A 114 3.72 13.55 -10.59
C LEU A 114 4.18 14.99 -10.84
N PHE A 115 3.74 15.64 -11.91
CA PHE A 115 4.13 17.02 -12.22
C PHE A 115 3.22 18.06 -11.56
N LEU A 116 1.92 17.82 -11.52
CA LEU A 116 0.95 18.76 -10.93
C LEU A 116 1.04 18.80 -9.41
N THR A 117 1.58 17.79 -8.73
CA THR A 117 1.87 17.87 -7.29
C THR A 117 2.86 18.97 -6.95
N ARG A 118 3.66 19.46 -7.89
CA ARG A 118 4.46 20.67 -7.66
C ARG A 118 3.61 21.87 -7.18
N ILE A 119 2.34 21.96 -7.58
CA ILE A 119 1.42 23.02 -7.17
C ILE A 119 1.18 23.01 -5.64
N PRO A 120 0.71 21.92 -5.00
CA PRO A 120 0.58 21.86 -3.55
C PRO A 120 1.91 22.05 -2.82
N TYR A 121 3.04 21.54 -3.34
CA TYR A 121 4.36 21.82 -2.76
C TYR A 121 4.64 23.32 -2.66
N GLU A 122 4.57 24.03 -3.79
CA GLU A 122 4.86 25.47 -3.84
C GLU A 122 3.88 26.25 -2.96
N ALA A 123 2.60 25.87 -2.94
CA ALA A 123 1.59 26.48 -2.08
C ALA A 123 1.88 26.27 -0.59
N MET A 124 2.38 25.09 -0.18
CA MET A 124 2.76 24.82 1.21
C MET A 124 4.00 25.62 1.62
N VAL A 125 5.02 25.66 0.75
CA VAL A 125 6.26 26.41 1.01
C VAL A 125 5.98 27.92 1.08
N ALA A 126 5.15 28.45 0.18
CA ALA A 126 4.75 29.86 0.19
C ALA A 126 3.98 30.26 1.47
N ARG A 127 3.34 29.30 2.14
CA ARG A 127 2.68 29.47 3.45
C ARG A 127 3.61 29.27 4.65
N GLY A 128 4.92 29.15 4.41
CA GLY A 128 5.94 29.01 5.45
C GLY A 128 6.18 27.57 5.93
N MET A 129 5.70 26.56 5.22
CA MET A 129 6.07 25.17 5.53
C MET A 129 7.53 24.89 5.12
N GLU A 130 8.28 24.20 5.98
CA GLU A 130 9.63 23.75 5.65
C GLU A 130 9.64 22.89 4.36
N PRO A 131 10.54 23.14 3.40
CA PRO A 131 10.58 22.43 2.13
C PRO A 131 10.60 20.90 2.26
N ILE A 132 11.33 20.36 3.23
CA ILE A 132 11.40 18.91 3.48
C ILE A 132 10.06 18.34 3.95
N ARG A 133 9.29 19.11 4.72
CA ARG A 133 7.96 18.70 5.20
C ARG A 133 6.92 18.82 4.09
N ALA A 134 7.02 19.84 3.25
CA ALA A 134 6.19 19.97 2.05
C ALA A 134 6.44 18.79 1.10
N CYS A 135 7.71 18.48 0.84
CA CYS A 135 8.12 17.33 0.04
C CYS A 135 7.56 15.99 0.57
N TYR A 136 7.61 15.80 1.89
CA TYR A 136 7.02 14.63 2.54
C TYR A 136 5.50 14.53 2.34
N TYR A 137 4.76 15.64 2.44
CA TYR A 137 3.31 15.65 2.18
C TYR A 137 3.00 15.31 0.72
N ASP A 138 3.72 15.93 -0.19
CA ASP A 138 3.57 15.72 -1.62
C ASP A 138 3.82 14.28 -2.03
N ARG A 139 4.85 13.64 -1.45
CA ARG A 139 5.06 12.20 -1.64
C ARG A 139 3.84 11.38 -1.23
N LYS A 140 3.16 11.73 -0.14
CA LYS A 140 1.94 11.02 0.29
C LYS A 140 0.75 11.30 -0.64
N ILE A 141 0.66 12.51 -1.21
CA ILE A 141 -0.32 12.82 -2.27
C ILE A 141 -0.05 11.95 -3.50
N VAL A 142 1.22 11.86 -3.95
CA VAL A 142 1.63 11.00 -5.07
C VAL A 142 1.32 9.53 -4.78
N HIS A 143 1.63 9.01 -3.58
CA HIS A 143 1.31 7.63 -3.21
C HIS A 143 -0.18 7.33 -3.41
N MET A 144 -1.06 8.19 -2.90
CA MET A 144 -2.51 7.97 -2.96
C MET A 144 -3.09 8.19 -4.36
N LEU A 145 -2.69 9.27 -5.06
CA LEU A 145 -3.24 9.60 -6.38
C LEU A 145 -2.62 8.76 -7.50
N ALA A 146 -1.29 8.64 -7.57
CA ALA A 146 -0.65 7.85 -8.62
C ALA A 146 -0.73 6.36 -8.32
N GLY A 147 -0.30 5.95 -7.12
CA GLY A 147 -0.28 4.54 -6.72
C GLY A 147 -1.67 3.99 -6.40
N GLY A 148 -2.42 4.67 -5.54
CA GLY A 148 -3.71 4.18 -5.03
C GLY A 148 -4.81 4.14 -6.07
N VAL A 149 -5.04 5.26 -6.77
CA VAL A 149 -6.00 5.28 -7.89
C VAL A 149 -5.53 4.36 -9.02
N GLY A 150 -4.23 4.36 -9.33
CA GLY A 150 -3.64 3.43 -10.31
C GLY A 150 -3.96 1.97 -9.99
N SER A 151 -3.76 1.53 -8.74
CA SER A 151 -4.12 0.19 -8.26
C SER A 151 -5.61 -0.12 -8.41
N LEU A 152 -6.50 0.81 -8.04
CA LEU A 152 -7.95 0.59 -8.16
C LEU A 152 -8.41 0.40 -9.60
N MET A 153 -7.72 1.04 -10.56
CA MET A 153 -8.06 0.90 -11.98
C MET A 153 -7.64 -0.44 -12.56
N VAL A 154 -6.63 -1.11 -11.99
CA VAL A 154 -6.10 -2.36 -12.54
C VAL A 154 -7.17 -3.43 -12.79
N PRO A 155 -7.97 -3.87 -11.81
CA PRO A 155 -9.01 -4.89 -12.02
C PRO A 155 -10.18 -4.41 -12.89
N LEU A 156 -10.31 -3.10 -13.12
CA LEU A 156 -11.42 -2.53 -13.88
C LEU A 156 -11.14 -2.44 -15.37
N VAL A 157 -9.87 -2.22 -15.75
CA VAL A 157 -9.51 -1.88 -17.14
C VAL A 157 -8.56 -2.87 -17.80
N PHE A 158 -7.90 -3.73 -17.02
CA PHE A 158 -7.00 -4.75 -17.54
C PHE A 158 -7.56 -6.15 -17.32
N THR A 159 -7.27 -7.03 -18.26
CA THR A 159 -7.48 -8.47 -18.19
C THR A 159 -6.16 -9.23 -18.09
N ASP A 160 -5.04 -8.59 -18.43
CA ASP A 160 -3.72 -9.21 -18.44
C ASP A 160 -2.75 -8.49 -17.48
N PRO A 161 -1.99 -9.23 -16.65
CA PRO A 161 -1.04 -8.64 -15.69
C PRO A 161 0.18 -8.00 -16.34
N TRP A 162 0.41 -8.18 -17.65
CA TRP A 162 1.55 -7.57 -18.35
C TRP A 162 1.45 -6.04 -18.44
N TYR A 163 0.23 -5.50 -18.59
CA TYR A 163 0.04 -4.04 -18.65
C TYR A 163 0.47 -3.34 -17.35
N PRO A 164 -0.05 -3.71 -16.16
CA PRO A 164 0.43 -3.11 -14.92
C PRO A 164 1.91 -3.40 -14.66
N LEU A 165 2.45 -4.58 -15.01
CA LEU A 165 3.88 -4.85 -14.85
C LEU A 165 4.73 -3.83 -15.63
N VAL A 166 4.49 -3.73 -16.94
CA VAL A 166 5.30 -2.89 -17.82
C VAL A 166 5.14 -1.42 -17.44
N ALA A 167 3.91 -0.96 -17.17
CA ALA A 167 3.67 0.40 -16.71
C ALA A 167 4.42 0.72 -15.40
N GLY A 168 4.37 -0.19 -14.43
CA GLY A 168 5.06 -0.02 -13.15
C GLY A 168 6.58 -0.07 -13.27
N LEU A 169 7.13 -0.92 -14.13
CA LEU A 169 8.58 -0.98 -14.40
C LEU A 169 9.06 0.26 -15.14
N LEU A 170 8.29 0.79 -16.09
CA LEU A 170 8.60 2.06 -16.75
C LEU A 170 8.58 3.22 -15.76
N LEU A 171 7.61 3.26 -14.84
CA LEU A 171 7.57 4.26 -13.78
C LEU A 171 8.76 4.12 -12.82
N THR A 172 9.15 2.89 -12.47
CA THR A 172 10.33 2.59 -11.65
C THR A 172 11.60 3.10 -12.32
N LEU A 173 11.74 2.83 -13.63
CA LEU A 173 12.85 3.32 -14.42
C LEU A 173 12.86 4.85 -14.45
N PHE A 174 11.72 5.47 -14.73
CA PHE A 174 11.58 6.93 -14.76
C PHE A 174 12.02 7.60 -13.45
N THR A 175 11.49 7.14 -12.31
CA THR A 175 11.84 7.72 -11.00
C THR A 175 13.30 7.48 -10.65
N ASN A 176 13.85 6.30 -10.96
CA ASN A 176 15.25 6.00 -10.72
C ASN A 176 16.19 6.81 -11.62
N LEU A 177 15.82 7.04 -12.89
CA LEU A 177 16.58 7.89 -13.81
C LEU A 177 16.59 9.35 -13.35
N ALA A 178 15.48 9.87 -12.82
CA ALA A 178 15.43 11.20 -12.22
C ALA A 178 16.46 11.35 -11.08
N HIS A 179 16.61 10.32 -10.23
CA HIS A 179 17.67 10.27 -9.22
C HIS A 179 19.07 10.18 -9.83
N ALA A 180 19.28 9.25 -10.79
CA ALA A 180 20.60 8.97 -11.35
C ALA A 180 21.17 10.11 -12.21
N THR A 181 20.31 10.92 -12.82
CA THR A 181 20.69 12.05 -13.68
C THR A 181 20.73 13.40 -12.95
N GLY A 182 20.35 13.44 -11.67
CA GLY A 182 20.23 14.67 -10.91
C GLY A 182 18.96 15.49 -11.22
N LEU A 183 18.11 15.03 -12.14
CA LEU A 183 16.83 15.65 -12.51
C LEU A 183 15.70 15.29 -11.54
N ARG A 184 16.01 15.24 -10.24
CA ARG A 184 15.03 14.86 -9.21
C ARG A 184 13.85 15.83 -9.19
N LEU A 185 12.66 15.25 -9.09
CA LEU A 185 11.41 15.95 -8.88
C LEU A 185 11.34 16.37 -7.40
N TYR A 186 12.12 17.41 -7.06
CA TYR A 186 12.42 17.85 -5.68
C TYR A 186 11.19 18.13 -4.81
N TRP A 187 10.02 18.34 -5.43
CA TRP A 187 8.76 18.53 -4.72
C TRP A 187 8.22 17.23 -4.09
N PHE A 188 8.68 16.04 -4.46
CA PHE A 188 8.35 14.79 -3.75
C PHE A 188 9.51 13.78 -3.59
N GLN A 189 10.60 13.96 -4.34
CA GLN A 189 11.81 13.14 -4.21
C GLN A 189 12.83 13.83 -3.28
N THR A 190 13.47 13.07 -2.38
CA THR A 190 14.54 13.55 -1.51
C THR A 190 15.88 12.93 -1.89
N GLU A 191 17.02 13.50 -1.48
CA GLU A 191 18.34 12.95 -1.83
C GLU A 191 18.75 11.76 -0.94
N GLU A 192 18.23 11.72 0.28
CA GLU A 192 18.66 10.78 1.31
C GLU A 192 18.06 9.38 1.14
N ASN A 193 16.98 9.25 0.35
CA ASN A 193 16.33 7.95 0.12
C ASN A 193 15.70 7.87 -1.27
N ARG A 194 15.58 6.63 -1.77
CA ARG A 194 14.91 6.29 -3.04
C ARG A 194 13.62 5.51 -2.81
N ASN A 195 12.86 5.88 -1.80
CA ASN A 195 11.66 5.14 -1.43
C ASN A 195 10.55 5.27 -2.50
N ASP A 196 10.57 6.34 -3.31
CA ASP A 196 9.70 6.49 -4.48
C ASP A 196 9.99 5.44 -5.57
N VAL A 197 11.28 5.12 -5.79
CA VAL A 197 11.69 4.05 -6.70
C VAL A 197 11.25 2.69 -6.16
N LYS A 198 11.50 2.43 -4.87
CA LYS A 198 11.04 1.20 -4.21
C LYS A 198 9.52 1.08 -4.23
N PHE A 199 8.79 2.17 -4.03
CA PHE A 199 7.33 2.19 -4.13
C PHE A 199 6.86 1.73 -5.51
N ALA A 200 7.40 2.34 -6.58
CA ALA A 200 7.04 1.96 -7.95
C ALA A 200 7.40 0.51 -8.27
N LEU A 201 8.56 0.05 -7.81
CA LEU A 201 9.02 -1.34 -8.01
C LEU A 201 8.14 -2.33 -7.25
N MET A 202 7.82 -2.04 -5.99
CA MET A 202 6.95 -2.89 -5.17
C MET A 202 5.53 -2.90 -5.70
N TRP A 203 5.04 -1.79 -6.23
CA TRP A 203 3.76 -1.74 -6.93
C TRP A 203 3.77 -2.67 -8.16
N ALA A 204 4.75 -2.52 -9.05
CA ALA A 204 4.85 -3.32 -10.28
C ALA A 204 4.96 -4.82 -10.00
N SER A 205 5.86 -5.18 -9.09
CA SER A 205 6.17 -6.57 -8.75
C SER A 205 5.04 -7.23 -7.95
N SER A 206 4.51 -6.59 -6.91
CA SER A 206 3.46 -7.20 -6.07
C SER A 206 2.15 -7.41 -6.84
N VAL A 207 1.68 -6.39 -7.57
CA VAL A 207 0.42 -6.48 -8.33
C VAL A 207 0.53 -7.58 -9.38
N SER A 208 1.59 -7.59 -10.17
CA SER A 208 1.72 -8.54 -11.28
C SER A 208 2.00 -9.96 -10.80
N ALA A 209 2.87 -10.13 -9.79
CA ALA A 209 3.18 -11.44 -9.24
C ALA A 209 1.98 -12.06 -8.53
N LEU A 210 1.27 -11.31 -7.69
CA LEU A 210 0.06 -11.83 -7.05
C LEU A 210 -1.04 -12.13 -8.07
N TRP A 211 -1.19 -11.30 -9.12
CA TRP A 211 -2.15 -11.62 -10.15
C TRP A 211 -1.81 -12.95 -10.84
N TRP A 212 -0.56 -13.20 -11.25
CA TRP A 212 -0.21 -14.53 -11.81
C TRP A 212 -0.42 -15.67 -10.83
N LEU A 213 -0.08 -15.48 -9.56
CA LEU A 213 -0.13 -16.56 -8.57
C LEU A 213 -1.56 -16.88 -8.12
N LEU A 214 -2.43 -15.88 -8.09
CA LEU A 214 -3.80 -16.00 -7.58
C LEU A 214 -4.85 -16.07 -8.69
N ASP A 215 -4.48 -15.75 -9.92
CA ASP A 215 -5.38 -15.53 -11.06
C ASP A 215 -6.55 -14.58 -10.73
N ASN A 216 -6.30 -13.62 -9.82
CA ASN A 216 -7.32 -12.74 -9.28
C ASN A 216 -6.80 -11.29 -9.16
N PRO A 217 -7.24 -10.36 -10.03
CA PRO A 217 -6.74 -8.98 -10.01
C PRO A 217 -7.20 -8.19 -8.78
N TRP A 218 -8.36 -8.53 -8.19
CA TRP A 218 -8.86 -7.84 -7.00
C TRP A 218 -8.01 -8.13 -5.77
N LEU A 219 -7.62 -9.39 -5.56
CA LEU A 219 -6.69 -9.74 -4.48
C LEU A 219 -5.30 -9.20 -4.74
N ALA A 220 -4.85 -9.20 -5.99
CA ALA A 220 -3.51 -8.77 -6.37
C ALA A 220 -3.22 -7.30 -6.03
N ILE A 221 -4.25 -6.43 -6.06
CA ILE A 221 -4.07 -5.01 -5.76
C ILE A 221 -4.07 -4.69 -4.26
N LEU A 222 -4.54 -5.58 -3.38
CA LEU A 222 -4.69 -5.28 -1.95
C LEU A 222 -3.40 -4.80 -1.28
N PRO A 223 -2.24 -5.48 -1.42
CA PRO A 223 -0.99 -4.99 -0.82
C PRO A 223 -0.56 -3.62 -1.35
N SER A 224 -0.77 -3.38 -2.65
CA SER A 224 -0.48 -2.09 -3.26
C SER A 224 -1.40 -0.98 -2.75
N LEU A 225 -2.66 -1.28 -2.44
CA LEU A 225 -3.60 -0.34 -1.83
C LEU A 225 -3.23 -0.02 -0.38
N TYR A 226 -2.81 -1.01 0.41
CA TYR A 226 -2.32 -0.76 1.77
C TYR A 226 -1.06 0.10 1.78
N MET A 227 -0.15 -0.14 0.83
CA MET A 227 1.05 0.69 0.65
C MET A 227 0.68 2.11 0.16
N ALA A 228 -0.20 2.24 -0.82
CA ALA A 228 -0.53 3.55 -1.40
C ALA A 228 -1.41 4.41 -0.47
N PHE A 229 -2.57 3.88 -0.06
CA PHE A 229 -3.53 4.59 0.76
C PHE A 229 -3.20 4.48 2.25
N GLY A 230 -2.82 3.30 2.73
CA GLY A 230 -2.53 3.07 4.14
C GLY A 230 -1.31 3.84 4.65
N ASP A 231 -0.15 3.68 4.01
CA ASP A 231 1.02 4.51 4.33
C ASP A 231 0.81 5.99 3.96
N GLY A 232 0.05 6.27 2.90
CA GLY A 232 -0.41 7.62 2.52
C GLY A 232 -1.10 8.36 3.67
N ILE A 233 -2.20 7.81 4.19
CA ILE A 233 -2.97 8.43 5.29
C ILE A 233 -2.17 8.50 6.58
N THR A 234 -1.36 7.48 6.85
CA THR A 234 -0.47 7.42 8.01
C THR A 234 0.50 8.61 8.01
N GLY A 235 1.13 8.87 6.86
CA GLY A 235 2.05 10.00 6.70
C GLY A 235 1.36 11.35 6.86
N VAL A 236 0.18 11.53 6.25
CA VAL A 236 -0.59 12.78 6.33
C VAL A 236 -1.00 13.09 7.77
N VAL A 237 -1.59 12.12 8.47
CA VAL A 237 -2.07 12.29 9.86
C VAL A 237 -0.91 12.54 10.82
N ARG A 238 0.19 11.79 10.71
CA ARG A 238 1.35 11.98 11.58
C ARG A 238 1.98 13.36 11.42
N ASN A 239 2.16 13.81 10.18
CA ASN A 239 2.74 15.13 9.95
C ASN A 239 1.79 16.25 10.40
N ALA A 240 0.47 16.05 10.30
CA ALA A 240 -0.52 17.02 10.76
C ALA A 240 -0.51 17.17 12.29
N LEU A 241 -0.40 16.05 13.02
CA LEU A 241 -0.52 16.03 14.49
C LEU A 241 0.82 16.25 15.21
N ILE A 242 1.91 15.65 14.73
CA ILE A 242 3.17 15.55 15.48
C ILE A 242 4.24 16.48 14.91
N ARG A 243 4.10 16.90 13.64
CA ARG A 243 4.99 17.83 12.92
C ARG A 243 6.47 17.42 12.88
N LYS A 244 6.80 16.21 13.36
CA LYS A 244 8.13 15.58 13.33
C LYS A 244 8.00 14.18 12.77
N ARG A 245 9.06 13.69 12.10
CA ARG A 245 9.14 12.29 11.63
C ARG A 245 9.09 11.38 12.85
N SER A 246 7.97 10.68 13.04
CA SER A 246 7.78 9.72 14.12
C SER A 246 6.88 8.58 13.62
N LYS A 247 7.16 7.35 14.05
CA LYS A 247 6.30 6.18 13.80
C LYS A 247 5.18 6.10 14.86
N SER A 248 4.50 7.21 15.06
CA SER A 248 3.52 7.33 16.14
C SER A 248 2.33 6.39 15.95
N PRO A 249 1.81 5.79 17.06
CA PRO A 249 0.66 4.90 17.02
C PRO A 249 -0.58 5.49 16.36
N ILE A 250 -0.75 6.83 16.42
CA ILE A 250 -1.94 7.48 15.85
C ILE A 250 -2.05 7.25 14.34
N GLY A 251 -0.93 7.27 13.62
CA GLY A 251 -0.94 7.02 12.16
C GLY A 251 -1.46 5.63 11.82
N ASN A 252 -1.03 4.61 12.56
CA ASN A 252 -1.46 3.23 12.37
C ASN A 252 -2.94 3.02 12.69
N VAL A 253 -3.51 3.79 13.63
CA VAL A 253 -4.95 3.74 13.87
C VAL A 253 -5.71 4.17 12.61
N PHE A 254 -5.30 5.28 11.98
CA PHE A 254 -5.92 5.72 10.72
C PHE A 254 -5.64 4.78 9.55
N MET A 255 -4.45 4.19 9.49
CA MET A 255 -4.16 3.11 8.54
C MET A 255 -5.13 1.95 8.70
N LEU A 256 -5.32 1.46 9.92
CA LEU A 256 -6.21 0.33 10.18
C LEU A 256 -7.65 0.66 9.82
N LEU A 257 -8.12 1.85 10.20
CA LEU A 257 -9.46 2.32 9.89
C LEU A 257 -9.74 2.39 8.39
N LEU A 258 -8.72 2.64 7.57
CA LEU A 258 -8.83 2.66 6.11
C LEU A 258 -8.63 1.27 5.50
N CYS A 259 -7.58 0.56 5.89
CA CYS A 259 -7.17 -0.71 5.30
C CYS A 259 -8.08 -1.87 5.70
N ALA A 260 -8.62 -1.92 6.93
CA ALA A 260 -9.48 -3.01 7.36
C ALA A 260 -10.79 -3.12 6.57
N PRO A 261 -11.61 -2.05 6.39
CA PRO A 261 -12.82 -2.14 5.58
C PRO A 261 -12.51 -2.39 4.10
N MET A 262 -11.43 -1.79 3.59
CA MET A 262 -10.98 -2.01 2.21
C MET A 262 -10.57 -3.47 1.99
N GLY A 263 -9.79 -4.06 2.90
CA GLY A 263 -9.38 -5.46 2.89
C GLY A 263 -10.57 -6.42 2.95
N TRP A 264 -11.54 -6.12 3.83
CA TRP A 264 -12.77 -6.91 3.94
C TRP A 264 -13.58 -6.86 2.64
N TYR A 265 -13.82 -5.68 2.08
CA TYR A 265 -14.68 -5.52 0.91
C TYR A 265 -14.03 -6.12 -0.34
N ILE A 266 -12.77 -5.78 -0.63
CA ILE A 266 -12.06 -6.30 -1.80
C ILE A 266 -11.78 -7.80 -1.67
N GLY A 267 -11.44 -8.28 -0.47
CA GLY A 267 -11.32 -9.72 -0.20
C GLY A 267 -12.65 -10.46 -0.40
N GLY A 268 -13.79 -9.81 -0.16
CA GLY A 268 -15.13 -10.35 -0.44
C GLY A 268 -15.53 -10.30 -1.92
N MET A 269 -14.93 -9.42 -2.73
CA MET A 269 -15.11 -9.38 -4.19
C MET A 269 -14.25 -10.40 -4.94
N ALA A 270 -13.30 -11.04 -4.26
CA ALA A 270 -12.46 -12.07 -4.83
C ALA A 270 -13.24 -13.37 -5.08
N ASP A 271 -12.66 -14.22 -5.93
CA ASP A 271 -13.15 -15.57 -6.19
C ASP A 271 -11.98 -16.56 -5.98
N PRO A 272 -12.04 -17.45 -4.97
CA PRO A 272 -13.06 -17.51 -3.92
C PRO A 272 -13.01 -16.30 -2.99
N ALA A 273 -14.15 -15.93 -2.42
CA ALA A 273 -14.24 -14.83 -1.46
C ALA A 273 -13.48 -15.14 -0.17
N ILE A 274 -12.52 -14.28 0.19
CA ILE A 274 -11.65 -14.42 1.38
C ILE A 274 -11.61 -13.13 2.23
N PRO A 275 -12.76 -12.55 2.61
CA PRO A 275 -12.82 -11.24 3.28
C PRO A 275 -12.05 -11.20 4.60
N LEU A 276 -12.04 -12.30 5.38
CA LEU A 276 -11.29 -12.35 6.63
C LEU A 276 -9.78 -12.34 6.40
N TRP A 277 -9.27 -13.01 5.37
CA TRP A 277 -7.85 -12.94 4.99
C TRP A 277 -7.48 -11.55 4.46
N GLY A 278 -8.38 -10.90 3.73
CA GLY A 278 -8.27 -9.49 3.39
C GLY A 278 -8.11 -8.61 4.64
N LEU A 279 -8.96 -8.78 5.65
CA LEU A 279 -8.86 -8.06 6.92
C LEU A 279 -7.56 -8.39 7.68
N ILE A 280 -7.17 -9.66 7.79
CA ILE A 280 -5.93 -10.07 8.47
C ILE A 280 -4.73 -9.44 7.76
N SER A 281 -4.71 -9.43 6.43
CA SER A 281 -3.62 -8.80 5.66
C SER A 281 -3.51 -7.30 5.93
N ALA A 282 -4.64 -6.59 6.11
CA ALA A 282 -4.67 -5.18 6.50
C ALA A 282 -4.15 -4.95 7.93
N VAL A 283 -4.49 -5.83 8.87
CA VAL A 283 -3.97 -5.78 10.25
C VAL A 283 -2.46 -5.98 10.25
N VAL A 284 -1.97 -7.01 9.56
CA VAL A 284 -0.54 -7.32 9.44
C VAL A 284 0.20 -6.15 8.79
N ALA A 285 -0.29 -5.63 7.65
CA ALA A 285 0.25 -4.44 6.98
C ALA A 285 0.39 -3.26 7.94
N THR A 286 -0.64 -3.01 8.76
CA THR A 286 -0.65 -1.90 9.72
C THR A 286 0.34 -2.10 10.87
N VAL A 287 0.56 -3.34 11.31
CA VAL A 287 1.55 -3.65 12.35
C VAL A 287 2.96 -3.48 11.77
N VAL A 288 3.22 -4.00 10.57
CA VAL A 288 4.57 -3.98 9.98
C VAL A 288 5.03 -2.59 9.57
N GLU A 289 4.11 -1.68 9.23
CA GLU A 289 4.42 -0.29 8.85
C GLU A 289 5.30 0.44 9.89
N ARG A 290 5.23 0.03 11.17
CA ARG A 290 6.03 0.65 12.25
C ARG A 290 7.52 0.36 12.16
N TYR A 291 7.90 -0.67 11.41
CA TYR A 291 9.28 -1.14 11.35
C TYR A 291 9.96 -0.66 10.07
N GLU A 292 11.24 -0.33 10.19
CA GLU A 292 12.15 -0.07 9.07
C GLU A 292 13.44 -0.83 9.40
N PHE A 293 13.94 -1.65 8.48
CA PHE A 293 15.12 -2.49 8.70
C PHE A 293 16.20 -2.16 7.67
N GLY A 294 17.03 -1.15 7.98
CA GLY A 294 18.14 -0.73 7.11
C GLY A 294 17.65 -0.36 5.69
N PRO A 295 18.03 -1.11 4.64
CA PRO A 295 17.59 -0.82 3.27
C PRO A 295 16.11 -1.14 3.02
N ILE A 296 15.47 -1.90 3.90
CA ILE A 296 14.06 -2.31 3.76
C ILE A 296 13.16 -1.28 4.45
N ASP A 297 12.37 -0.58 3.65
CA ASP A 297 11.41 0.43 4.11
C ASP A 297 9.99 -0.14 4.25
N ASP A 298 9.08 0.74 4.66
CA ASP A 298 7.66 0.44 4.83
C ASP A 298 6.98 -0.01 3.54
N ASN A 299 7.36 0.52 2.38
CA ASN A 299 6.81 0.10 1.08
C ASN A 299 7.05 -1.40 0.84
N ILE A 300 8.28 -1.87 1.09
CA ILE A 300 8.63 -3.29 0.94
C ILE A 300 7.96 -4.14 2.01
N LEU A 301 8.02 -3.71 3.28
CA LEU A 301 7.46 -4.47 4.40
C LEU A 301 5.95 -4.68 4.28
N ILE A 302 5.20 -3.61 4.00
CA ILE A 302 3.74 -3.64 3.85
C ILE A 302 3.36 -4.58 2.71
N THR A 303 3.98 -4.42 1.55
CA THR A 303 3.62 -5.20 0.37
C THR A 303 3.96 -6.67 0.52
N VAL A 304 5.17 -7.01 0.99
CA VAL A 304 5.58 -8.41 1.18
C VAL A 304 4.73 -9.09 2.26
N ALA A 305 4.53 -8.46 3.42
CA ALA A 305 3.78 -9.07 4.51
C ALA A 305 2.31 -9.29 4.15
N ALA A 306 1.66 -8.29 3.52
CA ALA A 306 0.28 -8.45 3.07
C ALA A 306 0.16 -9.50 1.95
N SER A 307 1.10 -9.53 1.00
CA SER A 307 1.14 -10.54 -0.07
C SER A 307 1.24 -11.95 0.52
N ALA A 308 2.11 -12.16 1.50
CA ALA A 308 2.28 -13.46 2.16
C ALA A 308 0.99 -13.91 2.86
N VAL A 309 0.29 -13.02 3.56
CA VAL A 309 -1.00 -13.34 4.20
C VAL A 309 -2.04 -13.75 3.17
N LEU A 310 -2.15 -13.05 2.04
CA LEU A 310 -3.13 -13.37 1.00
C LEU A 310 -2.81 -14.70 0.30
N LEU A 311 -1.54 -15.00 0.05
CA LEU A 311 -1.12 -16.29 -0.50
C LEU A 311 -1.46 -17.44 0.46
N ILE A 312 -1.17 -17.28 1.76
CA ILE A 312 -1.55 -18.25 2.79
C ILE A 312 -3.08 -18.40 2.84
N GLY A 313 -3.81 -17.29 2.81
CA GLY A 313 -5.26 -17.31 2.89
C GLY A 313 -5.94 -17.96 1.70
N THR A 314 -5.41 -17.75 0.51
CA THR A 314 -5.88 -18.42 -0.71
C THR A 314 -5.60 -19.92 -0.65
N ALA A 315 -4.41 -20.32 -0.17
CA ALA A 315 -4.05 -21.72 -0.02
C ALA A 315 -4.85 -22.45 1.08
N ALA A 316 -5.15 -21.76 2.18
CA ALA A 316 -5.92 -22.31 3.30
C ALA A 316 -7.44 -22.33 3.05
N GLY A 317 -7.93 -21.49 2.14
CA GLY A 317 -9.35 -21.30 1.88
C GLY A 317 -10.05 -20.34 2.84
N PRO A 318 -11.34 -20.05 2.62
CA PRO A 318 -12.10 -19.12 3.44
C PRO A 318 -12.16 -19.56 4.91
N LEU A 319 -11.96 -18.61 5.82
CA LEU A 319 -12.22 -18.80 7.25
C LEU A 319 -13.71 -18.59 7.49
N VAL A 320 -14.35 -19.57 8.13
CA VAL A 320 -15.80 -19.63 8.42
C VAL A 320 -16.22 -18.54 9.40
#